data_AF-A0A931G996-F1
#
_entry.id   AF-A0A931G996-F1
#
_cell.length_a   1.000
_cell.length_b   1.000
_cell.length_c   1.000
_cell.angle_alpha   90.00
_cell.angle_beta   90.00
_cell.angle_gamma   90.00
#
_symmetry.space_group_name_H-M   'P 1'
#
loop_
_entity.id
_entity.type
_entity.pdbx_description
1 polymer ?
#
loop_
_entity_poly.entity_id
_entity_poly.type
_entity_poly.pdbx_seq_one_letter_code
_entity_poly.pdbx_strand_id
1 'polypeptide(L)'
;MIIIPGQALVLADKDPEQLMLPTGTMTLSAPPDAEREPALSPVVFPHSLHFAYSCKDCHHEWDGYSEVQSCATSGCHENLWAAPPGTTPLGEKRIKSLAGAYHQTCRDCHREEMKSQKAAGMTRFYTGPIDCDGCHPEPHAEPVHDIEMLPVPTGNLTIAPPEEVDARRAAVEFPHGAHFDYSCQLCHHDWYGEGEVEGCMTEGCHDQFEPDPSTRNIKDPANVYYYLAAYHNTCLPCHRELQQERNAFMDAGITDAEELPAAGPVACIECH
;
A
#
# COMPACT_ATOMS: atom_id res chain seq x y z
N MET A 1 -3.45 -10.13 27.67
CA MET A 1 -2.56 -8.96 27.72
C MET A 1 -1.13 -9.49 27.72
N ILE A 2 -0.59 -9.73 26.53
CA ILE A 2 0.80 -10.16 26.37
C ILE A 2 1.60 -8.87 26.26
N ILE A 3 2.42 -8.59 27.25
CA ILE A 3 3.34 -7.45 27.27
C ILE A 3 4.69 -7.99 26.80
N ILE A 4 5.12 -7.61 25.61
CA ILE A 4 6.48 -7.86 25.13
C ILE A 4 7.35 -6.71 25.66
N PRO A 5 8.36 -6.96 26.50
CA PRO A 5 9.21 -5.91 27.04
C PRO A 5 10.14 -5.39 25.92
N GLY A 6 10.08 -4.09 25.62
CA GLY A 6 10.99 -3.42 24.68
C GLY A 6 10.35 -2.67 23.52
N GLN A 7 9.03 -2.77 23.32
CA GLN A 7 8.33 -1.97 22.31
C GLN A 7 7.66 -0.76 22.97
N ALA A 8 8.14 0.45 22.63
CA ALA A 8 7.45 1.68 22.97
C ALA A 8 6.00 1.59 22.45
N LEU A 9 5.04 1.74 23.36
CA LEU A 9 3.63 1.43 23.16
C LEU A 9 3.01 2.24 22.00
N VAL A 10 2.93 1.67 20.81
CA VAL A 10 1.78 1.88 19.93
C VAL A 10 0.69 0.98 20.50
N LEU A 11 -0.13 1.53 21.38
CA LEU A 11 -1.35 0.84 21.80
C LEU A 11 -2.32 0.96 20.65
N ALA A 12 -2.39 -0.08 19.82
CA ALA A 12 -3.61 -0.34 19.09
C ALA A 12 -4.73 -0.51 20.13
N ASP A 13 -5.86 0.15 19.92
CA ASP A 13 -7.03 -0.02 20.76
C ASP A 13 -7.31 -1.53 20.93
N LYS A 14 -7.81 -2.01 22.07
CA LYS A 14 -7.65 -3.42 22.50
C LYS A 14 -8.25 -4.53 21.60
N ASP A 15 -8.84 -4.20 20.45
CA ASP A 15 -9.19 -5.11 19.36
C ASP A 15 -9.56 -4.26 18.12
N PRO A 16 -8.60 -3.61 17.43
CA PRO A 16 -8.94 -2.88 16.21
C PRO A 16 -9.30 -3.94 15.17
N GLU A 17 -10.33 -3.69 14.35
CA GLU A 17 -10.60 -4.57 13.21
C GLU A 17 -9.29 -4.82 12.45
N GLN A 18 -8.94 -6.08 12.26
CA GLN A 18 -7.70 -6.47 11.59
C GLN A 18 -8.02 -6.85 10.15
N LEU A 19 -7.33 -6.22 9.22
CA LEU A 19 -7.28 -6.68 7.84
C LEU A 19 -6.25 -7.79 7.75
N MET A 20 -6.65 -8.96 7.30
CA MET A 20 -5.73 -10.06 7.02
C MET A 20 -5.15 -9.87 5.62
N LEU A 21 -3.91 -9.42 5.53
CA LEU A 21 -3.22 -9.18 4.26
C LEU A 21 -2.46 -10.43 3.82
N PRO A 22 -2.71 -10.98 2.62
CA PRO A 22 -1.93 -12.10 2.11
C PRO A 22 -0.54 -11.61 1.65
N THR A 23 0.51 -11.93 2.39
CA THR A 23 1.90 -11.62 2.07
C THR A 23 2.60 -12.83 1.47
N GLY A 24 3.54 -12.62 0.56
CA GLY A 24 4.36 -13.64 -0.08
C GLY A 24 4.14 -13.67 -1.59
N THR A 25 4.29 -14.85 -2.15
CA THR A 25 4.15 -15.19 -3.57
C THR A 25 2.95 -16.13 -3.78
N MET A 26 2.08 -15.76 -4.70
CA MET A 26 0.95 -16.60 -5.09
C MET A 26 1.09 -17.06 -6.52
N THR A 27 0.46 -18.20 -6.82
CA THR A 27 0.33 -18.67 -8.18
C THR A 27 -1.01 -18.22 -8.75
N LEU A 28 -0.98 -17.37 -9.78
CA LEU A 28 -2.17 -17.01 -10.54
C LEU A 28 -2.40 -18.08 -11.61
N SER A 29 -3.48 -18.84 -11.43
CA SER A 29 -3.90 -19.91 -12.32
C SER A 29 -5.18 -19.54 -13.07
N ALA A 30 -5.40 -20.17 -14.22
CA ALA A 30 -6.70 -20.12 -14.86
C ALA A 30 -7.79 -20.72 -13.94
N PRO A 31 -9.04 -20.24 -14.02
CA PRO A 31 -10.16 -20.85 -13.30
C PRO A 31 -10.26 -22.35 -13.62
N PRO A 32 -10.53 -23.21 -12.63
CA PRO A 32 -10.55 -24.66 -12.83
C PRO A 32 -11.67 -25.13 -13.77
N ASP A 33 -12.70 -24.31 -13.95
CA ASP A 33 -13.86 -24.52 -14.80
C ASP A 33 -13.79 -23.73 -16.12
N ALA A 34 -12.61 -23.20 -16.47
CA ALA A 34 -12.44 -22.48 -17.73
C ALA A 34 -12.84 -23.36 -18.93
N GLU A 35 -13.69 -22.83 -19.81
CA GLU A 35 -14.15 -23.55 -21.02
C GLU A 35 -13.02 -23.98 -21.97
N ARG A 36 -11.83 -23.38 -21.82
CA ARG A 36 -10.65 -23.65 -22.62
C ARG A 36 -9.42 -23.75 -21.73
N GLU A 37 -8.63 -24.78 -21.98
CA GLU A 37 -7.31 -24.95 -21.35
C GLU A 37 -6.42 -23.72 -21.61
N PRO A 38 -5.72 -23.22 -20.59
CA PRO A 38 -4.75 -22.15 -20.77
C PRO A 38 -3.58 -22.63 -21.64
N ALA A 39 -3.17 -21.80 -22.60
CA ALA A 39 -2.06 -22.10 -23.48
C ALA A 39 -0.68 -21.82 -22.86
N LEU A 40 -0.63 -21.04 -21.77
CA LEU A 40 0.58 -20.61 -21.09
C LEU A 40 0.62 -21.13 -19.66
N SER A 41 1.82 -21.15 -19.07
CA SER A 41 2.02 -21.56 -17.68
C SER A 41 1.32 -20.64 -16.67
N PRO A 42 1.01 -21.12 -15.45
CA PRO A 42 0.58 -20.24 -14.36
C PRO A 42 1.63 -19.16 -14.07
N VAL A 43 1.18 -18.01 -13.57
CA VAL A 43 2.06 -16.89 -13.23
C VAL A 43 2.44 -16.97 -11.76
N VAL A 44 3.74 -16.96 -11.47
CA VAL A 44 4.26 -16.80 -10.11
C VAL A 44 4.29 -15.31 -9.81
N PHE A 45 3.37 -14.86 -8.95
CA PHE A 45 3.14 -13.46 -8.65
C PHE A 45 3.65 -13.11 -7.23
N PRO A 46 4.76 -12.36 -7.11
CA PRO A 46 5.30 -11.94 -5.81
C PRO A 46 4.48 -10.76 -5.27
N HIS A 47 3.39 -11.06 -4.57
CA HIS A 47 2.45 -10.05 -4.08
C HIS A 47 3.12 -9.06 -3.12
N SER A 48 3.98 -9.54 -2.21
CA SER A 48 4.74 -8.69 -1.28
C SER A 48 5.56 -7.59 -1.95
N LEU A 49 6.16 -7.89 -3.11
CA LEU A 49 6.96 -6.90 -3.85
C LEU A 49 6.10 -5.79 -4.46
N HIS A 50 4.79 -5.98 -4.55
CA HIS A 50 3.85 -4.99 -5.08
C HIS A 50 3.23 -4.10 -3.99
N PHE A 51 3.56 -4.30 -2.71
CA PHE A 51 3.13 -3.39 -1.62
C PHE A 51 3.83 -2.02 -1.64
N ALA A 52 4.75 -1.82 -2.60
CA ALA A 52 5.27 -0.51 -2.94
C ALA A 52 4.22 0.40 -3.60
N TYR A 53 3.09 -0.15 -4.08
CA TYR A 53 1.99 0.58 -4.72
C TYR A 53 0.74 0.59 -3.84
N SER A 54 -0.24 1.44 -4.17
CA SER A 54 -1.52 1.45 -3.47
C SER A 54 -2.28 0.16 -3.75
N CYS A 55 -2.96 -0.41 -2.75
CA CYS A 55 -3.80 -1.59 -2.96
C CYS A 55 -4.87 -1.33 -4.03
N LYS A 56 -5.38 -0.09 -4.10
CA LYS A 56 -6.40 0.35 -5.07
C LYS A 56 -5.88 0.46 -6.51
N ASP A 57 -4.56 0.48 -6.73
CA ASP A 57 -3.99 0.45 -8.08
C ASP A 57 -4.30 -0.89 -8.78
N CYS A 58 -4.46 -1.97 -7.99
CA CYS A 58 -4.83 -3.30 -8.47
C CYS A 58 -6.28 -3.65 -8.09
N HIS A 59 -6.63 -3.52 -6.81
CA HIS A 59 -7.96 -3.78 -6.26
C HIS A 59 -8.83 -2.53 -6.35
N HIS A 60 -9.11 -2.12 -7.59
CA HIS A 60 -9.70 -0.82 -7.91
C HIS A 60 -11.16 -0.61 -7.47
N GLU A 61 -11.85 -1.64 -6.95
CA GLU A 61 -13.16 -1.51 -6.31
C GLU A 61 -13.10 -1.74 -4.79
N TRP A 62 -11.90 -1.91 -4.22
CA TRP A 62 -11.75 -2.11 -2.79
C TRP A 62 -12.13 -0.85 -2.01
N ASP A 63 -12.87 -1.03 -0.94
CA ASP A 63 -13.34 0.06 -0.08
C ASP A 63 -12.29 0.55 0.93
N GLY A 64 -11.17 -0.17 1.08
CA GLY A 64 -10.10 0.14 2.04
C GLY A 64 -10.26 -0.55 3.40
N TYR A 65 -11.37 -1.27 3.63
CA TYR A 65 -11.72 -1.83 4.93
C TYR A 65 -12.06 -3.32 4.88
N SER A 66 -12.77 -3.75 3.84
CA SER A 66 -13.21 -5.13 3.64
C SER A 66 -12.06 -6.07 3.28
N GLU A 67 -12.32 -7.37 3.34
CA GLU A 67 -11.37 -8.38 2.86
C GLU A 67 -11.09 -8.19 1.36
N VAL A 68 -9.81 -8.07 1.01
CA VAL A 68 -9.36 -7.89 -0.36
C VAL A 68 -9.74 -9.10 -1.22
N GLN A 69 -10.45 -8.85 -2.32
CA GLN A 69 -10.99 -9.88 -3.21
C GLN A 69 -10.09 -10.14 -4.42
N SER A 70 -10.16 -11.36 -4.96
CA SER A 70 -9.51 -11.73 -6.23
C SER A 70 -10.19 -11.07 -7.43
N CYS A 71 -9.45 -10.84 -8.52
CA CYS A 71 -10.02 -10.39 -9.78
C CYS A 71 -11.13 -11.34 -10.28
N ALA A 72 -11.00 -12.65 -10.00
CA ALA A 72 -11.95 -13.67 -10.44
C ALA A 72 -13.18 -13.80 -9.54
N THR A 73 -13.36 -12.94 -8.53
CA THR A 73 -14.56 -12.91 -7.69
C THR A 73 -15.82 -12.74 -8.56
N SER A 74 -16.90 -13.39 -8.14
CA SER A 74 -18.11 -13.48 -8.96
C SER A 74 -18.67 -12.10 -9.28
N GLY A 75 -19.02 -11.88 -10.54
CA GLY A 75 -19.47 -10.58 -11.06
C GLY A 75 -18.34 -9.59 -11.42
N CYS A 76 -17.07 -9.93 -11.19
CA CYS A 76 -15.91 -9.11 -11.55
C CYS A 76 -15.26 -9.59 -12.86
N HIS A 77 -14.15 -10.34 -12.80
CA HIS A 77 -13.42 -10.89 -13.96
C HIS A 77 -13.40 -12.43 -13.94
N GLU A 78 -14.54 -13.06 -13.62
CA GLU A 78 -14.65 -14.51 -13.39
C GLU A 78 -14.37 -15.39 -14.62
N ASN A 79 -14.57 -14.87 -15.83
CA ASN A 79 -14.37 -15.63 -17.07
C ASN A 79 -12.94 -15.48 -17.61
N LEU A 80 -12.24 -16.59 -17.86
CA LEU A 80 -10.87 -16.57 -18.41
C LEU A 80 -10.77 -15.74 -19.70
N TRP A 81 -11.76 -15.93 -20.59
CA TRP A 81 -11.87 -15.25 -21.88
C TRP A 81 -13.14 -14.42 -21.96
N ALA A 82 -13.10 -13.36 -22.77
CA ALA A 82 -14.24 -12.46 -22.88
C ALA A 82 -15.34 -13.15 -23.69
N ALA A 83 -16.59 -12.91 -23.30
CA ALA A 83 -17.72 -13.39 -24.07
C ALA A 83 -17.62 -12.90 -25.54
N PRO A 84 -18.04 -13.72 -26.52
CA PRO A 84 -18.02 -13.34 -27.92
C PRO A 84 -18.76 -12.01 -28.17
N PRO A 85 -18.34 -11.21 -29.17
CA PRO A 85 -19.05 -9.98 -29.50
C PRO A 85 -20.55 -10.24 -29.76
N GLY A 86 -21.41 -9.45 -29.14
CA GLY A 86 -22.87 -9.52 -29.35
C GLY A 86 -23.62 -10.54 -28.49
N THR A 87 -22.96 -11.23 -27.56
CA THR A 87 -23.63 -12.18 -26.64
C THR A 87 -23.99 -11.58 -25.29
N THR A 88 -23.54 -10.37 -24.98
CA THR A 88 -23.91 -9.66 -23.74
C THR A 88 -25.37 -9.19 -23.85
N PRO A 89 -26.26 -9.57 -22.91
CA PRO A 89 -27.64 -9.11 -22.90
C PRO A 89 -27.76 -7.58 -22.88
N LEU A 90 -28.80 -7.07 -23.52
CA LEU A 90 -29.12 -5.64 -23.55
C LEU A 90 -29.36 -5.13 -22.11
N GLY A 91 -28.52 -4.21 -21.66
CA GLY A 91 -28.60 -3.62 -20.32
C GLY A 91 -27.59 -4.17 -19.31
N GLU A 92 -26.83 -5.22 -19.66
CA GLU A 92 -25.79 -5.79 -18.80
C GLU A 92 -24.41 -5.18 -19.09
N LYS A 93 -23.62 -4.96 -18.03
CA LYS A 93 -22.21 -4.56 -18.19
C LYS A 93 -21.43 -5.74 -18.77
N ARG A 94 -20.67 -5.49 -19.84
CA ARG A 94 -19.75 -6.49 -20.39
C ARG A 94 -18.59 -6.69 -19.42
N ILE A 95 -18.59 -7.81 -18.72
CA ILE A 95 -17.47 -8.26 -17.89
C ILE A 95 -16.23 -8.44 -18.77
N LYS A 96 -15.12 -7.75 -18.40
CA LYS A 96 -13.81 -7.99 -19.03
C LYS A 96 -13.30 -9.36 -18.58
N SER A 97 -12.56 -10.04 -19.45
CA SER A 97 -12.00 -11.34 -19.13
C SER A 97 -10.87 -11.26 -18.11
N LEU A 98 -10.66 -12.33 -17.34
CA LEU A 98 -9.59 -12.45 -16.36
C LEU A 98 -8.22 -12.21 -17.00
N ALA A 99 -7.94 -12.90 -18.11
CA ALA A 99 -6.68 -12.74 -18.83
C ALA A 99 -6.53 -11.31 -19.37
N GLY A 100 -7.63 -10.67 -19.78
CA GLY A 100 -7.62 -9.29 -20.26
C GLY A 100 -7.33 -8.30 -19.14
N ALA A 101 -7.92 -8.51 -17.96
CA ALA A 101 -7.70 -7.70 -16.77
C ALA A 101 -6.23 -7.77 -16.31
N TYR A 102 -5.68 -8.98 -16.11
CA TYR A 102 -4.27 -9.13 -15.74
C TYR A 102 -3.32 -8.56 -16.79
N HIS A 103 -3.52 -8.87 -18.08
CA HIS A 103 -2.64 -8.33 -19.13
C HIS A 103 -2.71 -6.82 -19.25
N GLN A 104 -3.86 -6.21 -19.00
CA GLN A 104 -4.00 -4.77 -18.95
C GLN A 104 -3.25 -4.21 -17.74
N THR A 105 -3.64 -4.59 -16.53
CA THR A 105 -3.08 -4.03 -15.29
C THR A 105 -1.57 -4.26 -15.17
N CYS A 106 -1.10 -5.51 -15.29
CA CYS A 106 0.31 -5.83 -15.07
C CYS A 106 1.21 -5.19 -16.14
N ARG A 107 0.87 -5.35 -17.42
CA ARG A 107 1.75 -4.91 -18.51
C ARG A 107 1.70 -3.41 -18.71
N ASP A 108 0.55 -2.77 -18.54
CA ASP A 108 0.45 -1.32 -18.72
C ASP A 108 1.17 -0.59 -17.59
N CYS A 109 1.05 -1.05 -16.35
CA CYS A 109 1.82 -0.52 -15.21
C CYS A 109 3.33 -0.63 -15.47
N HIS A 110 3.84 -1.83 -15.74
CA HIS A 110 5.28 -2.03 -15.96
C HIS A 110 5.81 -1.25 -17.18
N ARG A 111 5.00 -1.06 -18.24
CA ARG A 111 5.37 -0.21 -19.39
C ARG A 111 5.48 1.25 -19.01
N GLU A 112 4.55 1.77 -18.21
CA GLU A 112 4.58 3.17 -17.81
C GLU A 112 5.74 3.44 -16.85
N GLU A 113 6.05 2.52 -15.95
CA GLU A 113 7.28 2.59 -15.14
C GLU A 113 8.54 2.59 -16.00
N MET A 114 8.65 1.66 -16.95
CA MET A 114 9.78 1.61 -17.89
C MET A 114 9.92 2.93 -18.64
N LYS A 115 8.81 3.51 -19.10
CA LYS A 115 8.76 4.79 -19.81
C LYS A 115 9.20 5.94 -18.89
N SER A 116 8.78 5.94 -17.64
CA SER A 116 9.14 6.94 -16.63
C SER A 116 10.63 6.89 -16.29
N GLN A 117 11.18 5.69 -16.07
CA GLN A 117 12.61 5.47 -15.84
C GLN A 117 13.45 5.88 -17.06
N LYS A 118 12.96 5.60 -18.27
CA LYS A 118 13.59 6.07 -19.51
C LYS A 118 13.58 7.59 -19.62
N ALA A 119 12.49 8.25 -19.25
CA ALA A 119 12.39 9.71 -19.23
C ALA A 119 13.35 10.33 -18.19
N ALA A 120 13.61 9.63 -17.08
CA ALA A 120 14.63 9.98 -16.10
C ALA A 120 16.08 9.71 -16.56
N GLY A 121 16.29 9.26 -17.80
CA GLY A 121 17.62 9.02 -18.37
C GLY A 121 18.25 7.69 -17.95
N MET A 122 17.50 6.78 -17.37
CA MET A 122 17.99 5.46 -16.98
C MET A 122 18.21 4.57 -18.21
N THR A 123 19.33 3.85 -18.24
CA THR A 123 19.67 2.88 -19.30
C THR A 123 19.37 1.44 -18.92
N ARG A 124 19.12 1.18 -17.63
CA ARG A 124 18.67 -0.09 -17.09
C ARG A 124 17.36 0.16 -16.34
N PHE A 125 16.36 -0.66 -16.65
CA PHE A 125 15.03 -0.56 -16.06
C PHE A 125 14.86 -1.57 -14.93
N TYR A 126 14.22 -1.12 -13.86
CA TYR A 126 13.87 -1.89 -12.66
C TYR A 126 12.34 -1.85 -12.55
N THR A 127 11.68 -2.66 -13.38
CA THR A 127 10.23 -2.84 -13.39
C THR A 127 9.95 -4.31 -13.74
N GLY A 128 8.73 -4.76 -13.52
CA GLY A 128 8.35 -6.14 -13.78
C GLY A 128 8.31 -6.51 -15.28
N PRO A 129 8.10 -7.80 -15.58
CA PRO A 129 8.08 -8.31 -16.95
C PRO A 129 6.88 -7.77 -17.75
N ILE A 130 7.10 -7.56 -19.06
CA ILE A 130 6.05 -7.15 -20.03
C ILE A 130 5.87 -8.18 -21.17
N ASP A 131 6.84 -9.06 -21.32
CA ASP A 131 6.88 -10.16 -22.30
C ASP A 131 6.27 -11.42 -21.71
N CYS A 132 5.71 -12.28 -22.58
CA CYS A 132 4.99 -13.48 -22.16
C CYS A 132 5.83 -14.36 -21.23
N ASP A 133 7.03 -14.75 -21.66
CA ASP A 133 7.89 -15.69 -20.94
C ASP A 133 8.41 -15.15 -19.60
N GLY A 134 8.37 -13.81 -19.42
CA GLY A 134 8.70 -13.18 -18.15
C GLY A 134 7.62 -13.35 -17.09
N CYS A 135 6.34 -13.44 -17.49
CA CYS A 135 5.23 -13.71 -16.59
C CYS A 135 4.85 -15.21 -16.57
N HIS A 136 4.96 -15.87 -17.72
CA HIS A 136 4.61 -17.26 -17.98
C HIS A 136 5.87 -18.06 -18.30
N PRO A 137 6.71 -18.40 -17.29
CA PRO A 137 7.99 -19.05 -17.53
C PRO A 137 7.84 -20.46 -18.13
N GLU A 138 8.81 -20.83 -18.97
CA GLU A 138 9.01 -22.18 -19.48
C GLU A 138 10.34 -22.77 -18.95
N PRO A 139 10.35 -24.02 -18.42
CA PRO A 139 9.19 -24.88 -18.19
C PRO A 139 8.26 -24.30 -17.10
N HIS A 140 7.03 -24.82 -17.03
CA HIS A 140 6.04 -24.40 -16.02
C HIS A 140 6.70 -24.30 -14.64
N ALA A 141 6.63 -23.12 -14.02
CA ALA A 141 7.00 -22.97 -12.64
C ALA A 141 6.05 -23.83 -11.78
N GLU A 142 6.61 -24.58 -10.83
CA GLU A 142 5.81 -25.28 -9.83
C GLU A 142 4.96 -24.26 -9.06
N PRO A 143 3.68 -24.55 -8.77
CA PRO A 143 2.85 -23.64 -7.99
C PRO A 143 3.51 -23.32 -6.64
N VAL A 144 3.78 -22.03 -6.43
CA VAL A 144 4.24 -21.51 -5.14
C VAL A 144 3.02 -21.19 -4.30
N HIS A 145 3.03 -21.68 -3.06
CA HIS A 145 2.11 -21.32 -1.98
C HIS A 145 2.94 -20.99 -0.75
N ASP A 146 3.52 -19.80 -0.73
CA ASP A 146 4.22 -19.22 0.43
C ASP A 146 3.42 -18.02 0.99
N ILE A 147 2.10 -18.02 0.76
CA ILE A 147 1.22 -16.99 1.30
C ILE A 147 1.08 -17.17 2.81
N GLU A 148 1.46 -16.13 3.53
CA GLU A 148 1.21 -15.94 4.95
C GLU A 148 0.19 -14.82 5.13
N MET A 149 -0.65 -14.92 6.16
CA MET A 149 -1.66 -13.90 6.45
C MET A 149 -1.12 -12.96 7.54
N LEU A 150 -0.78 -11.74 7.17
CA LEU A 150 -0.31 -10.69 8.07
C LEU A 150 -1.52 -9.93 8.64
N PRO A 151 -1.74 -9.92 9.96
CA PRO A 151 -2.75 -9.06 10.57
C PRO A 151 -2.31 -7.60 10.55
N VAL A 152 -3.08 -6.73 9.90
CA VAL A 152 -2.84 -5.29 9.83
C VAL A 152 -3.94 -4.54 10.58
N PRO A 153 -3.63 -3.65 11.53
CA PRO A 153 -4.65 -2.90 12.25
C PRO A 153 -5.30 -1.85 11.34
N THR A 154 -6.63 -1.84 11.21
CA THR A 154 -7.37 -0.85 10.39
C THR A 154 -7.95 0.31 11.21
N GLY A 155 -7.96 0.18 12.54
CA GLY A 155 -8.52 1.18 13.44
C GLY A 155 -7.60 2.37 13.72
N ASN A 156 -7.95 3.13 14.76
CA ASN A 156 -7.08 4.15 15.30
C ASN A 156 -5.96 3.51 16.13
N LEU A 157 -4.76 4.04 15.97
CA LEU A 157 -3.58 3.70 16.74
C LEU A 157 -3.23 4.87 17.66
N THR A 158 -3.01 4.62 18.94
CA THR A 158 -2.50 5.65 19.85
C THR A 158 -0.98 5.72 19.73
N ILE A 159 -0.46 6.85 19.24
CA ILE A 159 0.98 7.14 19.19
C ILE A 159 1.34 8.03 20.38
N ALA A 160 2.03 7.44 21.35
CA ALA A 160 2.52 8.13 22.54
C ALA A 160 4.06 8.23 22.51
N PRO A 161 4.66 9.24 23.18
CA PRO A 161 6.10 9.23 23.41
C PRO A 161 6.50 8.04 24.31
N PRO A 162 7.77 7.61 24.25
CA PRO A 162 8.30 6.58 25.16
C PRO A 162 8.12 6.94 26.63
N GLU A 163 8.06 5.93 27.49
CA GLU A 163 7.89 6.12 28.94
C GLU A 163 9.03 6.96 29.56
N GLU A 164 10.21 6.93 28.96
CA GLU A 164 11.39 7.67 29.37
C GLU A 164 11.34 9.16 29.02
N VAL A 165 10.34 9.60 28.24
CA VAL A 165 10.20 10.98 27.78
C VAL A 165 9.01 11.66 28.43
N ASP A 166 9.25 12.80 29.10
CA ASP A 166 8.18 13.65 29.63
C ASP A 166 7.34 14.27 28.50
N ALA A 167 6.15 13.71 28.29
CA ALA A 167 5.19 14.16 27.29
C ALA A 167 4.74 15.61 27.54
N ARG A 168 4.87 16.48 26.53
CA ARG A 168 4.38 17.88 26.57
C ARG A 168 3.04 18.09 25.88
N ARG A 169 2.54 17.07 25.19
CA ARG A 169 1.32 17.06 24.37
C ARG A 169 0.59 15.75 24.59
N ALA A 170 -0.69 15.68 24.24
CA ALA A 170 -1.42 14.41 24.28
C ALA A 170 -0.85 13.42 23.26
N ALA A 171 -1.17 12.15 23.45
CA ALA A 171 -0.90 11.13 22.44
C ALA A 171 -1.74 11.42 21.18
N VAL A 172 -1.21 11.03 20.02
CA VAL A 172 -1.92 11.17 18.74
C VAL A 172 -2.83 9.97 18.55
N GLU A 173 -4.10 10.22 18.29
CA GLU A 173 -5.03 9.21 17.81
C GLU A 173 -4.93 9.14 16.28
N PHE A 174 -4.11 8.21 15.79
CA PHE A 174 -3.76 8.10 14.38
C PHE A 174 -4.73 7.15 13.64
N PRO A 175 -5.54 7.65 12.68
CA PRO A 175 -6.49 6.81 11.95
C PRO A 175 -5.77 6.01 10.85
N HIS A 176 -5.18 4.87 11.20
CA HIS A 176 -4.32 4.10 10.31
C HIS A 176 -5.06 3.62 9.06
N GLY A 177 -6.27 3.05 9.19
CA GLY A 177 -7.09 2.61 8.05
C GLY A 177 -7.47 3.73 7.09
N ALA A 178 -7.55 4.99 7.56
CA ALA A 178 -7.81 6.13 6.67
C ALA A 178 -6.63 6.47 5.74
N HIS A 179 -5.46 5.86 5.97
CA HIS A 179 -4.24 6.06 5.16
C HIS A 179 -3.97 4.87 4.21
N PHE A 180 -4.87 3.90 4.08
CA PHE A 180 -4.67 2.69 3.26
C PHE A 180 -4.67 2.93 1.75
N ASP A 181 -5.01 4.15 1.33
CA ASP A 181 -4.84 4.59 -0.05
C ASP A 181 -3.37 4.82 -0.41
N TYR A 182 -2.48 4.88 0.59
CA TYR A 182 -1.03 4.98 0.41
C TYR A 182 -0.35 3.62 0.51
N SER A 183 0.76 3.47 -0.21
CA SER A 183 1.68 2.34 -0.09
C SER A 183 2.14 2.17 1.36
N CYS A 184 2.17 0.92 1.87
CA CYS A 184 2.66 0.63 3.21
C CYS A 184 4.11 1.11 3.40
N GLN A 185 4.92 1.01 2.32
CA GLN A 185 6.32 1.42 2.29
C GLN A 185 6.51 2.93 2.29
N LEU A 186 5.44 3.73 2.11
CA LEU A 186 5.53 5.18 2.29
C LEU A 186 5.86 5.54 3.76
N CYS A 187 5.34 4.76 4.71
CA CYS A 187 5.57 4.95 6.14
C CYS A 187 6.54 3.90 6.70
N HIS A 188 6.30 2.62 6.42
CA HIS A 188 7.16 1.50 6.80
C HIS A 188 8.23 1.27 5.73
N HIS A 189 9.09 2.27 5.53
CA HIS A 189 10.01 2.33 4.38
C HIS A 189 11.10 1.25 4.35
N ASP A 190 11.36 0.59 5.48
CA ASP A 190 12.30 -0.53 5.56
C ASP A 190 11.59 -1.90 5.57
N TRP A 191 10.27 -1.93 5.43
CA TRP A 191 9.50 -3.17 5.29
C TRP A 191 9.38 -3.59 3.83
N TYR A 192 9.90 -4.78 3.50
CA TYR A 192 9.95 -5.29 2.13
C TYR A 192 8.76 -6.20 1.75
N GLY A 193 7.69 -6.15 2.53
CA GLY A 193 6.47 -6.92 2.27
C GLY A 193 6.44 -8.31 2.89
N GLU A 194 7.49 -8.71 3.60
CA GLU A 194 7.59 -10.01 4.30
C GLU A 194 7.91 -9.78 5.77
N GLY A 195 7.45 -10.69 6.63
CA GLY A 195 7.68 -10.63 8.08
C GLY A 195 6.83 -9.58 8.81
N GLU A 196 7.15 -9.39 10.10
CA GLU A 196 6.47 -8.45 10.98
C GLU A 196 6.74 -7.00 10.55
N VAL A 197 5.70 -6.17 10.60
CA VAL A 197 5.82 -4.73 10.34
C VAL A 197 6.26 -4.04 11.62
N GLU A 198 7.47 -3.48 11.59
CA GLU A 198 8.05 -2.81 12.75
C GLU A 198 7.57 -1.36 12.90
N GLY A 199 7.52 -0.89 14.15
CA GLY A 199 7.26 0.51 14.47
C GLY A 199 8.50 1.38 14.29
N CYS A 200 8.33 2.70 14.18
CA CYS A 200 9.43 3.63 13.95
C CYS A 200 10.54 3.52 15.02
N MET A 201 10.16 3.21 16.26
CA MET A 201 11.03 3.24 17.43
C MET A 201 11.68 1.89 17.76
N THR A 202 11.66 0.93 16.83
CA THR A 202 12.42 -0.31 16.98
C THR A 202 13.91 0.01 17.19
N GLU A 203 14.57 -0.80 18.03
CA GLU A 203 15.99 -0.66 18.32
C GLU A 203 16.82 -0.58 17.03
N GLY A 204 17.64 0.46 16.90
CA GLY A 204 18.45 0.73 15.71
C GLY A 204 17.76 1.50 14.58
N CYS A 205 16.50 1.93 14.74
CA CYS A 205 15.73 2.69 13.74
C CYS A 205 15.55 4.18 14.12
N HIS A 206 14.43 4.55 14.75
CA HIS A 206 14.20 5.90 15.26
C HIS A 206 14.01 5.88 16.78
N ASP A 207 15.01 5.30 17.46
CA ASP A 207 14.98 4.92 18.87
C ASP A 207 15.69 5.94 19.79
N GLN A 208 16.23 7.04 19.26
CA GLN A 208 16.85 8.08 20.09
C GLN A 208 15.79 9.03 20.65
N PHE A 209 15.88 9.31 21.96
CA PHE A 209 14.90 10.13 22.69
C PHE A 209 15.25 11.62 22.75
N GLU A 210 16.48 11.97 22.39
CA GLU A 210 16.99 13.35 22.36
C GLU A 210 17.55 13.66 20.97
N PRO A 211 17.43 14.90 20.49
CA PRO A 211 18.07 15.33 19.25
C PRO A 211 19.59 15.43 19.41
N ASP A 212 20.30 15.50 18.29
CA ASP A 212 21.72 15.78 18.23
C ASP A 212 22.05 17.10 18.97
N PRO A 213 23.07 17.10 19.87
CA PRO A 213 23.42 18.29 20.65
C PRO A 213 23.80 19.53 19.83
N SER A 214 24.22 19.34 18.58
CA SER A 214 24.62 20.43 17.69
C SER A 214 23.43 21.12 17.00
N THR A 215 22.25 20.50 16.96
CA THR A 215 21.12 20.99 16.17
C THR A 215 19.76 20.48 16.66
N ARG A 216 18.82 21.41 16.84
CA ARG A 216 17.41 21.09 17.14
C ARG A 216 16.53 21.01 15.90
N ASN A 217 17.11 21.09 14.71
CA ASN A 217 16.34 21.03 13.48
C ASN A 217 15.99 19.57 13.18
N ILE A 218 14.70 19.24 13.23
CA ILE A 218 14.20 17.88 12.95
C ILE A 218 14.50 17.40 11.52
N LYS A 219 14.77 18.33 10.59
CA LYS A 219 15.14 17.99 9.20
C LYS A 219 16.65 17.78 9.02
N ASP A 220 17.44 17.98 10.06
CA ASP A 220 18.88 17.79 10.00
C ASP A 220 19.21 16.29 9.91
N PRO A 221 20.08 15.83 9.00
CA PRO A 221 20.49 14.43 8.91
C PRO A 221 21.07 13.87 10.22
N ALA A 222 21.64 14.73 11.09
CA ALA A 222 22.10 14.30 12.41
C ALA A 222 20.96 13.79 13.32
N ASN A 223 19.73 14.19 13.04
CA ASN A 223 18.53 13.82 13.79
C ASN A 223 17.75 12.66 13.15
N VAL A 224 18.33 11.89 12.22
CA VAL A 224 17.62 10.80 11.54
C VAL A 224 17.11 9.74 12.52
N TYR A 225 17.88 9.38 13.55
CA TYR A 225 17.49 8.40 14.58
C TYR A 225 16.58 8.98 15.68
N TYR A 226 16.31 10.29 15.68
CA TYR A 226 15.50 10.95 16.71
C TYR A 226 14.01 10.68 16.47
N TYR A 227 13.33 10.01 17.41
CA TYR A 227 11.96 9.53 17.24
C TYR A 227 10.97 10.63 16.83
N LEU A 228 11.05 11.80 17.46
CA LEU A 228 10.13 12.92 17.19
C LEU A 228 10.36 13.49 15.79
N ALA A 229 11.60 13.45 15.29
CA ALA A 229 11.89 13.86 13.93
C ALA A 229 11.26 12.89 12.93
N ALA A 230 11.31 11.58 13.18
CA ALA A 230 10.68 10.58 12.33
C ALA A 230 9.19 10.86 12.12
N TYR A 231 8.40 10.91 13.21
CA TYR A 231 6.95 11.16 13.10
C TYR A 231 6.61 12.48 12.41
N HIS A 232 7.28 13.58 12.77
CA HIS A 232 6.99 14.88 12.16
C HIS A 232 7.42 14.98 10.69
N ASN A 233 8.53 14.33 10.31
CA ASN A 233 9.01 14.34 8.94
C ASN A 233 8.20 13.40 8.03
N THR A 234 7.53 12.39 8.57
CA THR A 234 6.61 11.54 7.80
C THR A 234 5.25 12.21 7.64
N CYS A 235 4.61 12.67 8.73
CA CYS A 235 3.23 13.16 8.67
C CYS A 235 3.10 14.57 8.05
N LEU A 236 3.90 15.54 8.52
CA LEU A 236 3.66 16.95 8.19
C LEU A 236 3.93 17.32 6.73
N PRO A 237 5.00 16.83 6.06
CA PRO A 237 5.22 17.14 4.66
C PRO A 237 4.07 16.65 3.78
N CYS A 238 3.65 15.40 3.94
CA CYS A 238 2.52 14.82 3.21
C CYS A 238 1.24 15.66 3.38
N HIS A 239 0.85 15.96 4.63
CA HIS A 239 -0.36 16.75 4.87
C HIS A 239 -0.27 18.18 4.30
N ARG A 240 0.93 18.79 4.31
CA ARG A 240 1.14 20.12 3.71
C ARG A 240 1.01 20.10 2.19
N GLU A 241 1.51 19.05 1.53
CA GLU A 241 1.37 18.87 0.09
C GLU A 241 -0.10 18.71 -0.30
N LEU A 242 -0.84 17.84 0.40
CA LEU A 242 -2.27 17.65 0.18
C LEU A 242 -3.08 18.92 0.44
N GLN A 243 -2.74 19.68 1.49
CA GLN A 243 -3.37 20.97 1.76
C GLN A 243 -3.09 21.98 0.65
N GLN A 244 -1.87 21.99 0.10
CA GLN A 244 -1.51 22.86 -1.01
C GLN A 244 -2.28 22.49 -2.28
N GLU A 245 -2.41 21.21 -2.58
CA GLU A 245 -3.20 20.71 -3.71
C GLU A 245 -4.67 21.10 -3.56
N ARG A 246 -5.27 20.83 -2.39
CA ARG A 246 -6.65 21.22 -2.08
C ARG A 246 -6.88 22.72 -2.24
N ASN A 247 -5.94 23.55 -1.77
CA ASN A 247 -6.01 25.00 -1.93
C ASN A 247 -5.96 25.41 -3.41
N ALA A 248 -5.14 24.74 -4.24
CA ALA A 248 -5.07 25.02 -5.67
C ALA A 248 -6.39 24.71 -6.40
N PHE A 249 -7.12 23.66 -5.98
CA PHE A 249 -8.47 23.38 -6.50
C PHE A 249 -9.45 24.49 -6.13
N MET A 250 -9.42 24.95 -4.88
CA MET A 250 -10.25 26.06 -4.40
C MET A 250 -9.96 27.36 -5.15
N ASP A 251 -8.68 27.68 -5.37
CA ASP A 251 -8.24 28.84 -6.14
C ASP A 251 -8.66 28.74 -7.62
N ALA A 252 -8.81 27.53 -8.16
CA ALA A 252 -9.36 27.27 -9.48
C ALA A 252 -10.90 27.35 -9.54
N GLY A 253 -11.57 27.64 -8.42
CA GLY A 253 -13.02 27.80 -8.31
C GLY A 253 -13.79 26.51 -8.02
N ILE A 254 -13.11 25.39 -7.81
CA ILE A 254 -13.72 24.13 -7.38
C ILE A 254 -14.00 24.25 -5.89
N THR A 255 -15.28 24.27 -5.53
CA THR A 255 -15.72 24.49 -4.14
C THR A 255 -16.65 23.39 -3.63
N ASP A 256 -17.04 22.46 -4.50
CA ASP A 256 -17.78 21.27 -4.08
C ASP A 256 -16.87 20.39 -3.22
N ALA A 257 -17.33 20.04 -2.02
CA ALA A 257 -16.56 19.25 -1.08
C ALA A 257 -16.27 17.84 -1.60
N GLU A 258 -17.13 17.28 -2.47
CA GLU A 258 -16.95 15.95 -3.08
C GLU A 258 -15.89 15.97 -4.19
N GLU A 259 -15.62 17.14 -4.78
CA GLU A 259 -14.60 17.33 -5.83
C GLU A 259 -13.25 17.77 -5.26
N LEU A 260 -13.20 18.17 -3.98
CA LEU A 260 -11.96 18.62 -3.35
C LEU A 260 -11.12 17.42 -2.86
N PRO A 261 -9.80 17.40 -3.15
CA PRO A 261 -8.90 16.42 -2.58
C PRO A 261 -8.97 16.37 -1.05
N ALA A 262 -8.82 15.17 -0.50
CA ALA A 262 -8.65 14.99 0.94
C ALA A 262 -7.39 15.74 1.42
N ALA A 263 -7.44 16.27 2.63
CA ALA A 263 -6.30 16.93 3.26
C ALA A 263 -6.23 16.53 4.74
N GLY A 264 -5.00 16.36 5.24
CA GLY A 264 -4.73 16.02 6.63
C GLY A 264 -4.42 17.24 7.51
N PRO A 265 -4.42 17.07 8.84
CA PRO A 265 -4.09 18.12 9.79
C PRO A 265 -2.65 18.63 9.64
N VAL A 266 -2.45 19.94 9.79
CA VAL A 266 -1.12 20.58 9.68
C VAL A 266 -0.74 21.40 10.90
N ALA A 267 -1.70 21.69 11.78
CA ALA A 267 -1.48 22.42 13.03
C ALA A 267 -1.30 21.46 14.21
N CYS A 268 -0.50 21.87 15.19
CA CYS A 268 -0.13 21.00 16.30
C CYS A 268 -1.31 20.50 17.14
N ILE A 269 -2.39 21.30 17.25
CA ILE A 269 -3.58 20.97 18.04
C ILE A 269 -4.57 20.05 17.32
N GLU A 270 -4.34 19.83 16.02
CA GLU A 270 -5.18 18.95 15.20
C GLU A 270 -4.69 17.51 15.28
N CYS A 271 -3.45 17.28 15.73
CA CYS A 271 -2.88 15.96 15.98
C CYS A 271 -2.80 15.60 17.48
N HIS A 272 -2.53 16.57 18.37
CA HIS A 272 -2.32 16.36 19.82
C HIS A 272 -3.11 17.35 20.68
#